data_AF-A0A7X2BX53-F1
#
_entry.id   AF-A0A7X2BX53-F1
#
_cell.length_a   1.000
_cell.length_b   1.000
_cell.length_c   1.000
_cell.angle_alpha   90.00
_cell.angle_beta   90.00
_cell.angle_gamma   90.00
#
_symmetry.space_group_name_H-M   'P 1'
#
loop_
_entity.id
_entity.type
_entity.pdbx_description
1 polymer ?
#
loop_
_entity_poly.entity_id
_entity_poly.type
_entity_poly.pdbx_seq_one_letter_code
_entity_poly.pdbx_strand_id
1 'polypeptide(L)' 'FDTVHHRLLMKAVRRRIRDTRFLELLWKTIKAGHIDVGLFRAASEGAPQGGVISPLLSNIMLNEFDQYLHEHYLNPKA' A
#
# COMPACT_ATOMS: atom_id res chain seq x y z
N PHE A 1 -8.44 -5.11 1.78
CA PHE A 1 -7.55 -3.94 1.65
C PHE A 1 -7.32 -3.21 2.99
N ASP A 2 -7.98 -3.64 4.07
CA ASP A 2 -8.04 -2.90 5.35
C ASP A 2 -6.79 -3.05 6.24
N THR A 3 -5.77 -3.78 5.79
CA THR A 3 -4.59 -4.12 6.60
C THR A 3 -3.26 -3.81 5.90
N VAL A 4 -3.29 -3.10 4.76
CA VAL A 4 -2.06 -2.70 4.07
C VAL A 4 -1.25 -1.74 4.95
N HIS A 5 -0.01 -2.13 5.27
CA HIS A 5 0.88 -1.33 6.09
C HIS A 5 1.39 -0.10 5.31
N HIS A 6 0.78 1.06 5.56
CA HIS A 6 0.99 2.30 4.77
C HIS A 6 2.46 2.71 4.62
N ARG A 7 3.28 2.52 5.66
CA ARG A 7 4.70 2.88 5.60
C ARG A 7 5.49 2.00 4.62
N LEU A 8 5.15 0.71 4.52
CA LEU A 8 5.81 -0.20 3.59
C LEU A 8 5.39 0.09 2.16
N LEU A 9 4.10 0.34 1.94
CA LEU A 9 3.58 0.79 0.65
C LEU A 9 4.27 2.08 0.18
N MET A 10 4.35 3.09 1.04
CA MET A 10 5.04 4.34 0.70
C MET A 10 6.54 4.14 0.45
N LYS A 11 7.20 3.18 1.14
CA LYS A 11 8.59 2.84 0.87
C LYS A 11 8.75 2.23 -0.52
N ALA A 12 7.86 1.31 -0.91
CA ALA A 12 7.86 0.69 -2.23
C ALA A 12 7.62 1.72 -3.35
N VAL A 13 6.61 2.58 -3.20
CA VAL A 13 6.29 3.64 -4.18
C VAL A 13 7.45 4.61 -4.36
N ARG A 14 8.11 5.03 -3.27
CA ARG A 14 9.27 5.94 -3.31
C ARG A 14 10.48 5.39 -4.06
N ARG A 15 10.60 4.06 -4.21
CA ARG A 15 11.68 3.48 -5.02
C ARG A 15 11.54 3.82 -6.51
N ARG A 16 10.32 4.07 -6.98
CA ARG A 16 10.01 4.32 -8.40
C ARG A 16 9.59 5.77 -8.67
N ILE A 17 8.92 6.42 -7.71
CA ILE A 17 8.35 7.76 -7.89
C ILE A 17 8.99 8.75 -6.92
N ARG A 18 9.53 9.85 -7.45
CA ARG A 18 10.18 10.92 -6.68
C ARG A 18 9.35 12.20 -6.54
N ASP A 19 8.22 12.33 -7.26
CA ASP A 19 7.35 13.51 -7.15
C ASP A 19 6.74 13.60 -5.74
N THR A 20 7.15 14.63 -5.00
CA THR A 20 6.72 14.85 -3.62
C THR A 20 5.23 15.15 -3.51
N ARG A 21 4.66 15.90 -4.47
CA ARG A 21 3.23 16.25 -4.48
C ARG A 21 2.37 15.01 -4.68
N PHE A 22 2.80 14.11 -5.58
CA PHE A 22 2.14 12.83 -5.78
C PHE A 22 2.21 11.97 -4.52
N LEU A 23 3.39 11.86 -3.90
CA LEU A 23 3.57 11.05 -2.69
C LEU A 23 2.75 11.58 -1.50
N GLU A 24 2.65 12.90 -1.35
CA GLU A 24 1.82 13.54 -0.33
C GLU A 24 0.34 13.32 -0.59
N LEU A 25 -0.11 13.43 -1.85
CA LEU A 25 -1.49 13.14 -2.22
C LEU A 25 -1.82 11.68 -1.92
N LEU A 26 -0.98 10.75 -2.35
CA LEU A 26 -1.17 9.33 -2.08
C LEU A 26 -1.21 9.03 -0.57
N TRP A 27 -0.33 9.64 0.22
CA TRP A 27 -0.32 9.50 1.67
C TRP A 27 -1.62 10.00 2.31
N LYS A 28 -2.14 11.14 1.86
CA LYS A 28 -3.43 11.66 2.31
C LYS A 28 -4.57 10.74 1.90
N THR A 29 -4.54 10.21 0.69
CA THR A 29 -5.58 9.29 0.18
C THR A 29 -5.64 7.97 0.93
N ILE A 30 -4.49 7.37 1.29
CA ILE A 30 -4.48 6.10 2.06
C ILE A 30 -4.83 6.30 3.53
N LYS A 31 -4.57 7.50 4.09
CA LYS A 31 -4.94 7.85 5.47
C LYS A 31 -6.33 8.42 5.62
N ALA A 32 -6.92 8.91 4.54
CA ALA A 32 -8.32 9.26 4.51
C ALA A 32 -9.09 7.96 4.76
N GLY A 33 -9.58 7.82 6.00
CA GLY A 33 -10.39 6.69 6.41
C GLY A 33 -11.59 6.50 5.48
N HIS A 34 -12.29 5.38 5.65
CA HIS A 34 -13.53 5.14 4.93
C HIS A 34 -14.71 5.22 5.91
N ILE A 35 -15.88 5.53 5.37
CA ILE A 35 -17.14 5.42 6.10
C ILE A 35 -17.61 3.99 5.91
N ASP A 36 -17.68 3.22 6.99
CA ASP A 36 -18.22 1.87 6.99
C ASP A 36 -19.53 1.88 7.79
N VAL A 37 -20.64 1.53 7.11
CA VAL A 37 -22.00 1.47 7.68
C VAL A 37 -22.38 2.72 8.51
N GLY A 38 -22.04 3.91 8.02
CA GLY A 38 -22.39 5.19 8.67
C GLY A 38 -21.49 5.62 9.84
N LEU A 39 -20.45 4.85 10.18
CA LEU A 39 -19.41 5.27 11.12
C LEU A 39 -18.11 5.64 10.39
N PHE A 40 -17.53 6.79 10.77
CA PHE A 40 -16.20 7.18 10.35
C PHE A 40 -15.15 6.27 10.99
N ARG A 41 -14.47 5.44 10.20
CA ARG A 41 -13.35 4.61 10.65
C ARG A 41 -12.06 5.31 10.26
N ALA A 42 -11.29 5.78 11.24
CA ALA A 42 -9.94 6.26 10.99
C ALA A 42 -9.10 5.09 10.41
N ALA A 43 -8.47 5.28 9.25
CA ALA A 43 -7.56 4.29 8.67
C ALA A 43 -6.24 4.28 9.44
N SER A 44 -6.21 3.56 10.57
CA SER A 44 -4.95 3.23 11.26
C SER A 44 -4.11 2.25 10.43
N GLU A 45 -4.76 1.40 9.63
CA GLU A 45 -4.16 0.49 8.64
C GLU A 45 -5.12 0.34 7.44
N GLY A 46 -4.60 -0.02 6.25
CA GLY A 46 -5.40 -0.31 5.06
C GLY A 46 -5.72 0.86 4.13
N ALA A 47 -5.90 0.59 2.84
CA ALA A 47 -6.39 1.58 1.87
C ALA A 47 -7.93 1.61 1.92
N PRO A 48 -8.59 2.76 1.73
CA PRO A 48 -10.05 2.86 1.75
C PRO A 48 -10.67 1.87 0.75
N GLN A 49 -11.37 0.86 1.28
CA GLN A 49 -12.08 -0.11 0.45
C GLN A 49 -13.19 0.60 -0.32
N GLY A 50 -13.02 0.67 -1.65
CA GLY A 50 -13.94 1.35 -2.56
C GLY A 50 -13.27 2.38 -3.47
N GLY A 51 -12.00 2.74 -3.23
CA GLY A 51 -11.23 3.56 -4.17
C GLY A 51 -10.76 2.73 -5.37
N VAL A 52 -10.94 3.23 -6.59
CA VAL A 52 -10.46 2.62 -7.86
C VAL A 52 -8.96 2.25 -7.81
N ILE A 53 -8.19 2.95 -6.98
CA ILE A 53 -6.75 2.73 -6.80
C ILE A 53 -6.39 1.53 -5.92
N SER A 54 -7.33 0.98 -5.14
CA SER A 54 -7.03 -0.05 -4.15
C SER A 54 -6.39 -1.29 -4.76
N PRO A 55 -6.92 -1.90 -5.85
CA PRO A 55 -6.30 -3.05 -6.50
C PRO A 55 -4.84 -2.81 -6.91
N LEU A 56 -4.53 -1.60 -7.41
CA LEU A 56 -3.17 -1.23 -7.79
C LEU A 56 -2.23 -1.18 -6.58
N LEU A 57 -2.66 -0.57 -5.46
CA LEU A 57 -1.86 -0.49 -4.24
C LEU A 57 -1.59 -1.87 -3.64
N SER A 58 -2.56 -2.79 -3.71
CA SER A 58 -2.35 -4.19 -3.31
C SER A 58 -1.31 -4.88 -4.19
N ASN A 59 -1.37 -4.70 -5.51
CA ASN A 59 -0.39 -5.32 -6.41
C ASN A 59 1.02 -4.81 -6.18
N ILE A 60 1.21 -3.53 -5.83
CA ILE A 60 2.52 -2.98 -5.45
C ILE A 60 3.08 -3.71 -4.21
N MET A 61 2.23 -3.95 -3.21
CA MET A 61 2.64 -4.68 -2.00
C MET A 61 2.91 -6.15 -2.26
N LEU A 62 2.07 -6.81 -3.06
CA LEU A 62 2.27 -8.21 -3.45
C LEU A 62 3.57 -8.39 -4.25
N ASN A 63 3.89 -7.45 -5.14
CA ASN A 63 5.17 -7.47 -5.84
C ASN A 63 6.38 -7.37 -4.89
N GLU A 64 6.32 -6.53 -3.84
CA GLU A 64 7.40 -6.50 -2.84
C GLU A 64 7.49 -7.83 -2.06
N PHE A 65 6.36 -8.47 -1.80
CA PHE A 65 6.32 -9.80 -1.18
C PHE A 65 6.89 -10.89 -2.09
N ASP A 66 6.55 -10.88 -3.38
CA ASP A 66 7.08 -11.81 -4.37
C ASP A 66 8.60 -11.70 -4.50
N GLN A 67 9.14 -10.46 -4.52
CA GLN A 67 10.58 -10.21 -4.52
C GLN A 67 11.25 -10.75 -3.25
N TYR A 68 10.66 -10.50 -2.09
CA TYR A 68 11.17 -11.02 -0.82
C TYR A 68 11.21 -12.56 -0.81
N LEU A 69 10.13 -13.21 -1.23
CA LEU A 69 10.06 -14.67 -1.33
C LEU A 69 11.11 -15.22 -2.30
N HIS A 70 11.28 -14.55 -3.44
CA HIS A 70 12.27 -14.94 -4.42
C HIS A 70 13.68 -14.90 -3.83
N GLU A 71 14.05 -13.82 -3.16
CA GLU A 71 15.39 -13.64 -2.58
C GLU A 71 15.70 -14.62 -1.43
N HIS A 72 14.71 -14.97 -0.60
CA HIS A 72 14.96 -15.69 0.66
C HIS A 72 14.57 -17.17 0.64
N TYR A 73 13.68 -17.60 -0.27
CA TYR A 73 13.10 -18.94 -0.22
C TYR A 73 13.07 -19.68 -1.56
N LEU A 74 13.04 -18.95 -2.69
CA LEU A 74 12.88 -19.57 -4.02
C LEU A 74 14.14 -19.49 -4.88
N ASN A 75 15.16 -18.74 -4.46
CA ASN A 75 16.44 -18.72 -5.15
C ASN A 75 17.29 -19.91 -4.70
N PRO A 76 17.59 -20.90 -5.57
CA PRO A 76 18.32 -22.11 -5.20
C PRO A 76 19.80 -21.89 -4.82
N LYS A 77 20.23 -20.63 -4.68
CA LYS A 77 21.58 -20.21 -4.27
C LYS A 77 21.61 -19.46 -2.92
N ALA A 78 20.48 -19.33 -2.23
CA ALA A 78 20.40 -18.76 -0.88
C ALA A 78 20.60 -19.83 0.20
#